data_AF-A0A931F301-F1
#
_entry.id   AF-A0A931F301-F1
#
_cell.length_a   1.000
_cell.length_b   1.000
_cell.length_c   1.000
_cell.angle_alpha   90.00
_cell.angle_beta   90.00
_cell.angle_gamma   90.00
#
_symmetry.space_group_name_H-M   'P 1'
#
loop_
_entity.id
_entity.type
_entity.pdbx_description
1 polymer ?
#
loop_
_entity_poly.entity_id
_entity_poly.type
_entity_poly.pdbx_seq_one_letter_code
_entity_poly.pdbx_strand_id
1 'polypeptide(L)' 'MASNERLRAVAVTEAVSLPCYWDLFDADGSWPKRGASCRAAAGITLDQLSWWARTLRDARNDYQWREQ' A
#
# COMPACT_ATOMS: atom_id res chain seq x y z
N MET A 1 24.48 -23.34 -4.66
CA MET A 1 23.01 -23.54 -4.82
C MET A 1 22.33 -22.27 -4.35
N ALA A 2 21.83 -21.42 -5.26
CA ALA A 2 21.10 -20.23 -4.87
C ALA A 2 19.68 -20.64 -4.43
N SER A 3 19.29 -20.27 -3.21
CA SER A 3 17.92 -20.40 -2.74
C SER A 3 17.01 -19.57 -3.65
N ASN A 4 16.12 -20.24 -4.38
CA ASN A 4 15.14 -19.60 -5.26
C ASN A 4 13.92 -19.19 -4.42
N GLU A 5 14.09 -18.17 -3.59
CA GLU A 5 13.03 -17.70 -2.71
C GLU A 5 12.05 -16.85 -3.54
N ARG A 6 10.86 -17.42 -3.81
CA ARG A 6 9.80 -16.72 -4.53
C ARG A 6 9.03 -15.83 -3.56
N LEU A 7 8.86 -14.56 -3.92
CA LEU A 7 8.01 -13.63 -3.19
C LEU A 7 6.60 -14.20 -3.06
N ARG A 8 6.10 -14.34 -1.82
CA ARG A 8 4.70 -14.66 -1.52
C ARG A 8 3.96 -13.37 -1.15
N ALA A 9 3.60 -12.60 -2.16
CA ALA A 9 2.85 -11.36 -2.01
C ALA A 9 1.58 -11.39 -2.85
N VAL A 10 0.54 -10.71 -2.37
CA VAL A 10 -0.69 -10.44 -3.13
C VAL A 10 -0.62 -8.99 -3.60
N ALA A 11 -0.68 -8.78 -4.91
CA ALA A 11 -0.75 -7.44 -5.48
C ALA A 11 -2.18 -6.90 -5.36
N VAL A 12 -2.31 -5.61 -5.04
CA VAL A 12 -3.60 -4.91 -5.09
C VAL A 12 -3.73 -4.26 -6.47
N THR A 13 -4.89 -4.40 -7.10
CA THR A 13 -5.15 -3.90 -8.46
C THR A 13 -5.25 -2.38 -8.52
N GLU A 14 -5.66 -1.74 -7.42
CA GLU A 14 -5.82 -0.29 -7.32
C GLU A 14 -4.46 0.40 -7.22
N ALA A 15 -4.14 1.22 -8.22
CA ALA A 15 -2.90 1.99 -8.30
C ALA A 15 -3.18 3.47 -8.55
N VAL A 16 -2.41 4.34 -7.89
CA VAL A 16 -2.46 5.79 -8.10
C VAL A 16 -1.23 6.22 -8.91
N SER A 17 -1.47 6.87 -10.04
CA SER A 17 -0.41 7.45 -10.87
C SER A 17 -0.22 8.91 -10.50
N LEU A 18 1.03 9.28 -10.19
CA LEU A 18 1.41 10.64 -9.81
C LEU A 18 2.34 11.22 -10.88
N PRO A 19 1.80 11.80 -11.97
CA PRO A 19 2.63 12.46 -12.97
C PRO A 19 3.35 13.66 -12.33
N CYS A 20 4.60 13.88 -12.75
CA CYS A 20 5.46 14.94 -12.21
C CYS A 20 5.51 14.96 -10.67
N TYR A 21 5.64 13.79 -10.04
CA TYR A 21 5.50 13.64 -8.59
C TYR A 21 6.43 14.56 -7.76
N TRP A 22 7.57 14.98 -8.33
CA TRP A 22 8.49 15.93 -7.71
C TRP A 22 7.85 17.30 -7.43
N ASP A 23 6.87 17.74 -8.23
CA ASP A 23 6.16 19.02 -8.05
C ASP A 23 5.13 18.97 -6.91
N LEU A 24 4.89 17.78 -6.34
CA LEU A 24 3.93 17.58 -5.26
C LEU A 24 4.57 17.78 -3.87
N PHE A 25 5.88 17.94 -3.77
CA PHE A 25 6.56 18.23 -2.52
C PHE A 25 6.53 19.74 -2.23
N ASP A 26 6.45 20.10 -0.96
CA ASP A 26 6.64 21.47 -0.49
C ASP A 26 8.14 21.77 -0.28
N ALA A 27 8.50 23.04 -0.13
CA ALA A 27 9.89 23.47 0.00
C ALA A 27 10.60 22.90 1.24
N ASP A 28 9.84 22.53 2.28
CA ASP A 28 10.33 21.86 3.49
C ASP A 28 10.48 20.34 3.34
N GLY A 29 10.16 19.78 2.16
CA GLY A 29 10.16 18.35 1.88
C GLY A 29 8.88 17.62 2.28
N SER A 30 7.87 18.32 2.80
CA SER A 30 6.55 17.76 3.11
C SER A 30 5.84 17.28 1.85
N TRP A 31 5.12 16.17 1.97
CA TRP A 31 4.30 15.62 0.90
C TRP A 31 2.95 15.10 1.40
N PRO A 32 1.86 15.26 0.64
CA PRO A 32 1.75 16.12 -0.54
C PRO A 32 1.58 17.59 -0.12
N LYS A 33 2.07 18.54 -0.93
CA LYS A 33 1.88 19.98 -0.71
C LYS A 33 0.40 20.33 -0.53
N ARG A 34 0.12 21.39 0.22
CA ARG A 34 -1.26 21.81 0.51
C ARG A 34 -2.01 22.08 -0.81
N GLY A 35 -3.20 21.48 -0.95
CA GLY A 35 -4.03 21.63 -2.16
C GLY A 35 -3.66 20.73 -3.34
N ALA A 36 -2.66 19.85 -3.21
CA ALA A 36 -2.38 18.87 -4.25
C ALA A 36 -3.59 17.97 -4.51
N SER A 37 -3.99 17.85 -5.78
CA SER A 37 -5.14 17.05 -6.21
C SER A 37 -4.99 15.55 -5.89
N CYS A 38 -3.76 15.06 -5.80
CA CYS A 38 -3.47 13.67 -5.49
C CYS A 38 -3.76 13.27 -4.04
N ARG A 39 -3.91 14.23 -3.12
CA ARG A 39 -4.02 13.97 -1.67
C ARG A 39 -5.17 13.00 -1.35
N ALA A 40 -6.33 13.22 -1.95
CA ALA A 40 -7.50 12.38 -1.73
C ALA A 40 -7.31 10.97 -2.33
N ALA A 41 -6.88 10.90 -3.60
CA ALA A 41 -6.65 9.63 -4.28
C ALA A 41 -5.58 8.77 -3.57
N ALA A 42 -4.44 9.37 -3.21
CA ALA A 42 -3.39 8.68 -2.49
C ALA A 42 -3.84 8.21 -1.09
N GLY A 43 -4.62 9.02 -0.38
CA GLY A 43 -5.22 8.64 0.91
C GLY A 43 -6.10 7.40 0.77
N ILE A 44 -7.03 7.39 -0.19
CA ILE A 44 -7.92 6.25 -0.46
C ILE A 44 -7.12 4.99 -0.78
N THR A 45 -6.09 5.08 -1.64
CA THR A 45 -5.23 3.94 -1.98
C THR A 45 -4.52 3.40 -0.74
N LEU A 46 -3.96 4.27 0.11
CA LEU A 46 -3.28 3.86 1.35
C LEU A 46 -4.25 3.23 2.37
N ASP A 47 -5.46 3.75 2.48
CA ASP A 47 -6.51 3.20 3.35
C ASP A 47 -6.91 1.79 2.90
N GLN A 48 -7.10 1.59 1.59
CA GLN A 48 -7.40 0.27 1.02
C GLN A 48 -6.26 -0.73 1.20
N LEU A 49 -5.01 -0.32 0.97
CA LEU A 49 -3.84 -1.17 1.21
C LEU A 49 -3.75 -1.58 2.68
N SER A 50 -3.97 -0.63 3.58
CA SER A 50 -3.95 -0.87 5.01
C SER A 50 -5.06 -1.82 5.44
N TRP A 51 -6.25 -1.68 4.86
CA TRP A 51 -7.37 -2.58 5.09
C TRP A 51 -7.06 -4.00 4.62
N TRP A 52 -6.63 -4.19 3.37
CA TRP A 52 -6.28 -5.50 2.84
C TRP A 52 -5.17 -6.18 3.64
N ALA A 53 -4.13 -5.43 4.04
CA ALA A 53 -3.04 -5.97 4.84
C ALA A 53 -3.52 -6.53 6.18
N ARG A 54 -4.45 -5.83 6.85
CA ARG A 54 -5.07 -6.30 8.10
C ARG A 54 -5.95 -7.51 7.86
N THR A 55 -6.88 -7.43 6.91
CA THR A 55 -7.81 -8.52 6.59
C THR A 55 -7.08 -9.81 6.23
N LEU A 56 -6.03 -9.75 5.42
CA LEU A 56 -5.23 -10.92 5.06
C LEU A 56 -4.44 -11.50 6.24
N ARG A 57 -3.94 -10.64 7.13
CA ARG A 57 -3.25 -11.05 8.35
C ARG A 57 -4.21 -11.76 9.31
N ASP A 58 -5.38 -11.18 9.52
CA ASP A 58 -6.39 -11.73 10.42
C ASP A 58 -6.88 -13.08 9.89
N ALA A 59 -7.22 -13.15 8.59
CA ALA A 59 -7.62 -14.40 7.95
C ALA A 59 -6.53 -15.49 8.03
N ARG A 60 -5.25 -15.13 7.90
CA ARG A 60 -4.15 -16.09 8.06
C ARG A 60 -4.08 -16.63 9.49
N ASN A 61 -4.23 -15.77 10.49
CA ASN A 61 -4.21 -16.18 11.89
C ASN A 61 -5.40 -17.07 12.24
N ASP A 62 -6.58 -16.73 11.72
CA ASP A 62 -7.80 -17.53 11.91
C ASP A 62 -7.71 -18.89 11.22
N TYR A 63 -7.13 -18.96 10.02
CA TYR A 63 -6.94 -20.22 9.31
C TYR A 63 -5.95 -21.15 10.05
N GLN A 64 -4.89 -20.59 10.64
CA GLN A 64 -3.91 -21.34 11.44
C GLN A 64 -4.50 -21.94 12.73
N TRP A 65 -5.68 -21.48 13.18
CA TRP A 65 -6.41 -22.08 14.31
C TRP A 65 -7.24 -23.30 13.91
N ARG A 66 -7.68 -23.42 12.65
CA ARG A 66 -8.51 -24.56 12.20
C ARG A 66 -7.71 -25.83 11.87
N GLU A 67 -6.39 -25.75 11.83
CA GLU A 67 -5.47 -26.87 11.56
C GLU A 67 -4.76 -27.39 12.83
N GLN A 68 -5.19 -26.96 14.02
CA GLN A 68 -4.75 -27.46 15.33
C GLN A 68 -5.89 -28.22 16.01
#